data_AF-A0A962UGV2-F1
#
_entry.id   AF-A0A962UGV2-F1
#
_cell.length_a   1.000
_cell.length_b   1.000
_cell.length_c   1.000
_cell.angle_alpha   90.00
_cell.angle_beta   90.00
_cell.angle_gamma   90.00
#
_symmetry.space_group_name_H-M   'P 1'
#
loop_
_entity.id
_entity.type
_entity.pdbx_description
1 polymer ?
#
loop_
_entity_poly.entity_id
_entity_poly.type
_entity_poly.pdbx_seq_one_letter_code
_entity_poly.pdbx_strand_id
1 'polypeptide(L)' 'MPAAKIRSVRYIICMVFRRTSHAVYDTLYYLVWSPKYRRDVLQGEIQQRVWELFTDISKLK' A
#
# COMPACT_ATOMS: atom_id res chain seq x y z
N MET A 1 -26.59 -31.03 18.82
CA MET A 1 -25.72 -30.50 17.74
C MET A 1 -25.24 -29.12 18.16
N PRO A 2 -23.94 -28.90 18.41
CA PRO A 2 -23.46 -27.66 19.03
C PRO A 2 -23.11 -26.58 18.00
N ALA A 3 -23.46 -25.34 18.35
CA ALA A 3 -23.27 -24.13 17.58
C ALA A 3 -21.79 -23.88 17.23
N ALA A 4 -21.53 -23.59 15.95
CA ALA A 4 -20.21 -23.23 15.45
C ALA A 4 -19.75 -21.93 16.11
N LYS A 5 -18.74 -22.05 16.96
CA LYS A 5 -18.04 -20.95 17.62
C LYS A 5 -17.23 -20.18 16.57
N ILE A 6 -17.84 -19.15 15.98
CA ILE A 6 -17.15 -18.22 15.09
C ILE A 6 -16.13 -17.47 15.94
N ARG A 7 -14.87 -17.91 15.83
CA ARG A 7 -13.71 -17.27 16.45
C ARG A 7 -13.54 -15.90 15.78
N SER A 8 -13.94 -14.82 16.46
CA SER A 8 -13.61 -13.46 16.04
C SER A 8 -12.10 -13.25 16.20
N VAL A 9 -11.36 -13.48 15.13
CA VAL A 9 -9.96 -13.06 15.04
C VAL A 9 -9.99 -11.54 14.94
N ARG A 10 -9.88 -10.89 16.10
CA ARG A 10 -9.78 -9.44 16.24
C ARG A 10 -8.44 -9.02 15.64
N TYR A 11 -8.41 -8.60 14.37
CA TYR A 11 -7.27 -7.89 13.79
C TYR A 11 -7.17 -6.52 14.46
N ILE A 12 -6.42 -6.43 15.56
CA ILE A 12 -6.01 -5.15 16.14
C ILE A 12 -4.83 -4.66 15.31
N ILE A 13 -5.11 -4.13 14.12
CA ILE A 13 -4.23 -3.17 13.48
C ILE A 13 -4.78 -1.80 13.85
N CYS A 14 -4.06 -1.07 14.70
CA CYS A 14 -4.34 0.32 15.01
C CYS A 14 -4.24 1.13 13.72
N MET A 15 -5.39 1.34 13.05
CA MET A 15 -5.49 1.97 11.75
C MET A 15 -5.55 3.49 11.96
N VAL A 16 -4.41 4.17 11.79
CA VAL A 16 -4.27 5.63 12.00
C VAL A 16 -4.95 6.37 10.87
N PHE A 17 -6.07 6.98 11.21
CA PHE A 17 -7.02 7.49 10.26
C PHE A 17 -6.76 8.98 9.96
N ARG A 18 -6.66 9.38 8.68
CA ARG A 18 -6.34 10.77 8.30
C ARG A 18 -7.59 11.64 8.29
N ARG A 19 -7.44 12.89 8.76
CA ARG A 19 -8.55 13.84 8.89
C ARG A 19 -8.22 15.15 8.17
N THR A 20 -9.19 15.64 7.42
CA THR A 20 -9.28 16.99 6.84
C THR A 20 -10.52 17.67 7.43
N SER A 21 -10.65 18.99 7.33
CA SER A 21 -11.72 19.79 7.95
C SER A 21 -13.13 19.25 7.76
N HIS A 22 -13.41 18.57 6.65
CA HIS A 22 -14.72 17.97 6.36
C HIS A 22 -14.66 16.49 5.93
N ALA A 23 -13.50 15.84 6.02
CA ALA A 23 -13.35 14.48 5.55
C ALA A 23 -12.48 13.67 6.50
N VAL A 24 -12.98 12.49 6.80
CA VAL A 24 -12.31 11.49 7.58
C VAL A 24 -12.08 10.38 6.53
N TYR A 25 -10.82 10.12 6.12
CA TYR A 25 -10.48 9.03 5.18
C TYR A 25 -9.33 8.09 5.61
N ASP A 26 -9.44 6.84 5.14
CA ASP A 26 -8.33 5.90 4.98
C ASP A 26 -8.22 5.52 3.50
N THR A 27 -7.09 5.81 2.86
CA THR A 27 -6.93 5.61 1.43
C THR A 27 -5.70 4.75 1.14
N LEU A 28 -5.87 3.45 1.39
CA LEU A 28 -4.91 2.42 1.02
C LEU A 28 -5.20 1.98 -0.41
N TYR A 29 -4.19 2.09 -1.28
CA TYR A 29 -4.30 1.73 -2.69
C TYR A 29 -3.29 0.65 -3.05
N TYR A 30 -3.74 -0.38 -3.78
CA TYR A 30 -2.86 -1.35 -4.43
C TYR A 30 -2.55 -0.87 -5.85
N LEU A 31 -1.35 -0.35 -6.06
CA LEU A 31 -0.87 0.07 -7.37
C LEU A 31 0.14 -0.96 -7.91
N VAL A 32 -0.19 -1.57 -9.05
CA VAL A 32 0.69 -2.50 -9.77
C VAL A 32 0.91 -1.95 -11.17
N TRP A 33 2.17 -1.93 -11.61
CA TRP A 33 2.54 -1.46 -12.95
C TRP A 33 3.63 -2.35 -13.55
N SER A 34 3.82 -2.25 -14.87
CA SER A 34 4.77 -3.08 -15.61
C SER A 34 5.56 -2.24 -16.62
N PRO A 35 6.86 -2.48 -16.79
CA PRO A 35 7.68 -1.74 -17.74
C PRO A 35 7.26 -2.02 -19.19
N LYS A 36 7.53 -1.05 -20.08
CA LYS A 36 7.25 -1.20 -21.51
C LYS A 36 7.97 -2.44 -22.05
N TYR A 37 7.25 -3.28 -22.78
CA TYR A 37 7.69 -4.59 -23.30
C TYR A 37 7.91 -5.70 -22.26
N ARG A 38 7.48 -5.51 -21.00
CA ARG A 38 7.64 -6.49 -19.91
C ARG A 38 9.05 -7.10 -19.81
N ARG A 39 10.06 -6.33 -20.19
CA ARG A 39 11.44 -6.76 -20.05
C ARG A 39 11.80 -6.74 -18.57
N ASP A 40 12.67 -7.66 -18.18
CA ASP A 40 13.17 -7.79 -16.82
C ASP A 40 14.24 -6.72 -16.53
N VAL A 41 13.80 -5.46 -16.56
CA VAL A 41 14.65 -4.27 -16.41
C VAL A 41 14.66 -3.74 -14.98
N LEU A 42 13.77 -4.24 -14.12
CA LEU A 42 13.63 -3.82 -12.73
C LEU A 42 14.54 -4.63 -11.81
N GLN A 43 15.82 -4.69 -12.16
CA GLN A 43 16.84 -5.41 -11.38
C GLN A 43 18.04 -4.50 -11.08
N GLY A 44 18.70 -4.79 -9.96
CA GLY A 44 19.93 -4.11 -9.54
C GLY A 44 19.74 -2.60 -9.34
N GLU A 45 20.66 -1.81 -9.89
CA GLU A 45 20.70 -0.35 -9.72
C GLU A 45 19.46 0.36 -10.27
N ILE A 46 18.85 -0.17 -11.34
CA ILE A 46 17.64 0.41 -11.95
C ILE A 46 16.47 0.31 -10.96
N GLN A 47 16.33 -0.82 -10.26
CA GLN A 47 15.30 -1.01 -9.25
C GLN A 47 15.47 -0.01 -8.11
N GLN A 48 16.70 0.17 -7.63
CA GLN A 48 17.00 1.10 -6.55
C GLN A 48 16.69 2.54 -6.96
N ARG A 49 17.11 2.95 -8.17
CA ARG A 49 16.83 4.31 -8.67
C ARG A 49 15.33 4.57 -8.84
N VAL A 50 14.59 3.58 -9.32
CA VAL A 50 13.13 3.67 -9.45
C VAL A 50 12.47 3.84 -8.07
N TRP A 51 12.94 3.11 -7.05
CA TRP A 51 12.45 3.23 -5.68
C TRP A 51 12.71 4.62 -5.08
N GLU A 52 13.90 5.17 -5.30
CA GLU A 52 14.25 6.54 -4.90
C GLU A 52 13.31 7.55 -5.54
N LEU A 53 13.12 7.46 -6.85
CA LEU A 53 12.23 8.36 -7.60
C LEU A 53 10.78 8.30 -7.08
N PHE A 54 10.24 7.11 -6.82
CA PHE A 54 8.89 6.98 -6.25
C PHE A 54 8.80 7.59 -4.85
N THR A 55 9.84 7.42 -4.04
CA THR A 55 9.90 8.00 -2.69
C THR A 55 9.96 9.52 -2.75
N ASP A 56 10.73 10.08 -3.68
CA ASP A 56 10.86 11.52 -3.86
C ASP A 56 9.57 12.15 -4.40
N ILE A 57 8.92 11.52 -5.38
CA ILE A 57 7.62 11.93 -5.89
C ILE A 57 6.56 11.90 -4.78
N SER A 58 6.57 10.87 -3.92
CA SER A 58 5.63 10.79 -2.80
C SER A 58 5.86 11.85 -1.73
N LYS A 59 7.08 12.38 -1.59
CA LYS A 59 7.43 13.42 -0.62
C LYS A 59 7.17 14.82 -1.19
N LEU A 60 7.18 14.98 -2.51
CA LEU A 60 6.83 16.22 -3.16
C LEU A 60 5.36 16.53 -2.80
N LYS A 61 5.16 17.62 -2.08
CA LYS A 61 3.88 18.06 -1.53
C LYS A 61 3.23 19.11 -2.42
#